data_AF-H1KYI2-F1
#
_entry.id   AF-H1KYI2-F1
#
_cell.length_a   1.000
_cell.length_b   1.000
_cell.length_c   1.000
_cell.angle_alpha   90.00
_cell.angle_beta   90.00
_cell.angle_gamma   90.00
#
_symmetry.space_group_name_H-M   'P 1'
#
loop_
_entity.id
_entity.type
_entity.pdbx_description
1 polymer ?
#
loop_
_entity_poly.entity_id
_entity_poly.type
_entity_poly.pdbx_seq_one_letter_code
_entity_poly.pdbx_strand_id
1 'polypeptide(L)'
;MADFFERYKKIKSTNIKKKKIEKPKVVVAGRSNVGKSTFVRHMTGKNVRMGKRPGVTLKINEYDMGSYILVDMPGFGFMHGVDKKVQEKIKDEIVHYIEGKRDEIATAIQIIDAGSFIEIVERWDKRGEIPIDIEMFDFLNELELNPILVVNKMDKIKKPQWDEHLNKILGTLGYKPPWNQWEFVVPAILKEKEGLDEIKYKIMERVNGFKSQKIV
;
A
#
# COMPACT_ATOMS: atom_id res chain seq x y z
N MET A 1 -6.75 -9.58 -17.10
CA MET A 1 -6.02 -10.78 -16.63
C MET A 1 -5.28 -11.52 -17.73
N ALA A 2 -5.90 -12.01 -18.82
CA ALA A 2 -5.16 -12.71 -19.89
C ALA A 2 -4.08 -11.84 -20.58
N ASP A 3 -4.40 -10.57 -20.88
CA ASP A 3 -3.47 -9.59 -21.49
C ASP A 3 -2.31 -9.19 -20.54
N PHE A 4 -2.49 -9.39 -19.23
CA PHE A 4 -1.50 -9.05 -18.20
C PHE A 4 -0.37 -10.09 -18.14
N PHE A 5 -0.71 -11.39 -18.16
CA PHE A 5 0.30 -12.46 -18.16
C PHE A 5 1.20 -12.46 -19.41
N GLU A 6 0.67 -12.09 -20.57
CA GLU A 6 1.48 -11.92 -21.79
C GLU A 6 2.42 -10.71 -21.70
N ARG A 7 1.94 -9.57 -21.18
CA ARG A 7 2.79 -8.39 -20.94
C ARG A 7 3.90 -8.69 -19.93
N TYR A 8 3.58 -9.36 -18.82
CA TYR A 8 4.55 -9.73 -17.78
C TYR A 8 5.66 -10.65 -18.31
N LYS A 9 5.31 -11.67 -19.12
CA LYS A 9 6.29 -12.53 -19.80
C LYS A 9 7.20 -11.72 -20.74
N LYS A 10 6.64 -10.74 -21.44
CA LYS A 10 7.39 -9.86 -22.34
C LYS A 10 8.39 -8.97 -21.60
N ILE A 11 8.01 -8.43 -20.43
CA ILE A 11 8.88 -7.61 -19.57
C ILE A 11 10.04 -8.43 -18.99
N LYS A 12 9.80 -9.67 -18.54
CA LYS A 12 10.87 -10.58 -18.08
C LYS A 12 11.84 -10.97 -19.21
N SER A 13 11.38 -11.04 -20.46
CA SER A 13 12.18 -11.46 -21.62
C SER A 13 13.15 -10.39 -22.15
N THR A 14 12.93 -9.12 -21.81
CA THR A 14 13.88 -8.06 -22.11
C THR A 14 15.11 -8.20 -21.21
N ASN A 15 16.28 -8.44 -21.81
CA ASN A 15 17.59 -8.51 -21.15
C ASN A 15 17.88 -7.22 -20.35
N ILE A 16 17.48 -7.19 -19.08
CA ILE A 16 17.81 -6.12 -18.14
C ILE A 16 19.25 -6.38 -17.68
N LYS A 17 20.19 -5.56 -18.17
CA LYS A 17 21.52 -5.43 -17.55
C LYS A 17 21.29 -5.24 -16.04
N LYS A 18 21.85 -6.13 -15.19
CA LYS A 18 21.77 -6.05 -13.72
C LYS A 18 22.14 -4.62 -13.27
N LYS A 19 21.12 -3.79 -13.02
CA LYS A 19 21.29 -2.43 -12.56
C LYS A 19 21.68 -2.50 -11.09
N LYS A 20 22.78 -1.86 -10.70
CA LYS A 20 23.18 -1.77 -9.29
C LYS A 20 22.10 -0.99 -8.55
N ILE A 21 21.35 -1.68 -7.69
CA ILE A 21 20.35 -1.05 -6.81
C ILE A 21 21.10 -0.49 -5.61
N GLU A 22 21.14 0.83 -5.45
CA GLU A 22 21.82 1.44 -4.28
C GLU A 22 21.04 1.24 -2.98
N LYS A 23 19.71 1.42 -3.01
CA LYS A 23 18.84 1.26 -1.86
C LYS A 23 17.51 0.64 -2.28
N PRO A 24 16.99 -0.36 -1.55
CA PRO A 24 15.66 -0.89 -1.81
C PRO A 24 14.60 0.19 -1.57
N LYS A 25 13.49 0.10 -2.31
CA LYS A 25 12.33 0.96 -2.16
C LYS A 25 11.26 0.27 -1.30
N VAL A 26 10.56 1.07 -0.51
CA VAL A 26 9.36 0.67 0.24
C VAL A 26 8.24 1.59 -0.20
N VAL A 27 7.27 1.03 -0.92
CA VAL A 27 6.16 1.79 -1.51
C VAL A 27 5.03 1.94 -0.50
N VAL A 28 4.48 3.14 -0.34
CA VAL A 28 3.30 3.40 0.47
C VAL A 28 2.13 3.72 -0.45
N ALA A 29 1.10 2.86 -0.42
CA ALA A 29 -0.10 2.96 -1.22
C ALA A 29 -1.36 3.00 -0.33
N GLY A 30 -2.43 3.55 -0.86
CA GLY A 30 -3.73 3.60 -0.20
C GLY A 30 -4.59 4.73 -0.77
N ARG A 31 -5.89 4.67 -0.49
CA ARG A 31 -6.81 5.70 -0.95
C ARG A 31 -6.57 7.05 -0.30
N SER A 32 -7.16 8.07 -0.90
CA SER A 32 -7.21 9.40 -0.28
C SER A 32 -7.82 9.34 1.12
N ASN A 33 -7.24 10.08 2.07
CA ASN A 33 -7.70 10.19 3.46
C ASN A 33 -7.64 8.94 4.34
N VAL A 34 -6.96 7.85 3.93
CA VAL A 34 -6.78 6.66 4.80
C VAL A 34 -5.76 6.84 5.93
N GLY A 35 -4.93 7.90 5.87
CA GLY A 35 -3.88 8.17 6.86
C GLY A 35 -2.44 8.06 6.32
N LYS A 36 -2.28 7.86 5.01
CA LYS A 36 -0.98 7.80 4.32
C LYS A 36 -0.06 8.99 4.61
N SER A 37 -0.55 10.23 4.51
CA SER A 37 0.27 11.42 4.79
C SER A 37 0.68 11.49 6.26
N THR A 38 -0.18 11.05 7.19
CA THR A 38 0.15 10.94 8.63
C THR A 38 1.26 9.92 8.85
N PHE A 39 1.16 8.76 8.23
CA PHE A 39 2.20 7.73 8.25
C PHE A 39 3.54 8.28 7.75
N VAL A 40 3.56 8.86 6.55
CA VAL A 40 4.78 9.40 5.94
C VAL A 40 5.40 10.51 6.80
N ARG A 41 4.58 11.40 7.39
CA ARG A 41 5.06 12.43 8.33
C ARG A 41 5.73 11.81 9.56
N HIS A 42 5.11 10.79 10.16
CA HIS A 42 5.67 10.12 11.33
C HIS A 42 6.93 9.31 11.03
N MET A 43 7.04 8.75 9.82
CA MET A 43 8.23 8.03 9.38
C MET A 43 9.39 8.97 9.06
N THR A 44 9.13 10.07 8.35
CA THR A 44 10.18 10.93 7.78
C THR A 44 10.54 12.12 8.66
N GLY A 45 9.68 12.50 9.62
CA GLY A 45 9.80 13.76 10.37
C GLY A 45 9.58 15.02 9.51
N LYS A 46 9.30 14.88 8.21
CA LYS A 46 9.10 16.00 7.28
C LYS A 46 7.64 16.40 7.25
N ASN A 47 7.39 17.70 7.12
CA ASN A 47 6.06 18.20 6.80
C ASN A 47 5.73 17.80 5.35
N VAL A 48 4.97 16.72 5.20
CA VAL A 48 4.43 16.30 3.91
C VAL A 48 3.46 17.38 3.47
N ARG A 49 3.73 18.01 2.31
CA ARG A 49 2.85 19.03 1.73
C ARG A 49 1.52 18.33 1.40
N MET A 50 0.53 18.47 2.27
CA MET A 50 -0.86 18.26 1.91
C MET A 50 -1.10 19.17 0.71
N GLY A 51 -1.59 18.64 -0.42
CA GLY A 51 -1.81 19.44 -1.63
C GLY A 51 -2.62 20.71 -1.33
N LYS A 52 -2.68 21.66 -2.28
CA LYS A 52 -3.46 22.91 -2.14
C LYS A 52 -4.93 22.70 -1.72
N ARG A 53 -5.45 21.48 -1.87
CA ARG A 53 -6.69 20.99 -1.24
C ARG A 53 -6.32 19.93 -0.19
N PRO A 54 -6.86 20.01 1.05
CA PRO A 54 -6.64 19.00 2.07
C PRO A 54 -6.90 17.59 1.52
N GLY A 55 -5.95 16.66 1.70
CA GLY A 55 -6.17 15.23 1.43
C GLY A 55 -5.69 14.67 0.07
N VAL A 56 -5.06 15.47 -0.80
CA VAL A 56 -4.69 15.03 -2.15
C VAL A 56 -3.17 15.10 -2.38
N THR A 57 -2.46 13.97 -2.26
CA THR A 57 -1.10 13.79 -2.80
C THR A 57 -1.23 13.47 -4.29
N LEU A 58 -0.68 14.30 -5.17
CA LEU A 58 -0.79 14.16 -6.65
C LEU A 58 0.52 13.74 -7.34
N LYS A 59 1.61 13.59 -6.59
CA LYS A 59 2.92 13.22 -7.12
C LYS A 59 3.50 12.10 -6.29
N ILE A 60 4.29 11.25 -6.93
CA ILE A 60 5.16 10.28 -6.27
C ILE A 60 6.28 11.06 -5.56
N ASN A 61 6.46 10.82 -4.26
CA ASN A 61 7.54 11.44 -3.48
C ASN A 61 8.46 10.37 -2.92
N GLU A 62 9.76 10.59 -3.01
CA GLU A 62 10.79 9.69 -2.48
C GLU A 62 11.51 10.34 -1.28
N TYR A 63 11.68 9.56 -0.22
CA TYR A 63 12.35 9.97 1.01
C TYR A 63 13.47 8.98 1.34
N ASP A 64 14.71 9.47 1.41
CA ASP A 64 15.83 8.65 1.87
C ASP A 64 15.73 8.42 3.39
N MET A 65 15.60 7.15 3.77
CA MET A 65 15.50 6.69 5.17
C MET A 65 16.84 6.09 5.66
N GLY A 66 17.93 6.31 4.93
CA GLY A 66 19.24 5.71 5.19
C GLY A 66 19.35 4.30 4.60
N SER A 67 18.61 3.34 5.16
CA SER A 67 18.69 1.93 4.77
C SER A 67 17.80 1.54 3.57
N TYR A 68 16.79 2.36 3.25
CA TYR A 68 15.87 2.19 2.14
C TYR A 68 15.33 3.57 1.68
N ILE A 69 14.62 3.60 0.55
CA ILE A 69 13.86 4.76 0.09
C ILE A 69 12.37 4.53 0.38
N LEU A 70 11.74 5.39 1.17
CA LEU A 70 10.28 5.39 1.35
C LEU A 70 9.64 6.15 0.18
N VAL A 71 8.73 5.51 -0.54
CA VAL A 71 8.07 6.08 -1.71
C VAL A 71 6.59 6.32 -1.39
N ASP A 72 6.18 7.58 -1.23
CA ASP A 72 4.78 7.96 -1.03
C ASP A 72 4.07 8.08 -2.38
N MET A 73 3.15 7.15 -2.66
CA MET A 73 2.32 7.21 -3.85
C MET A 73 1.23 8.26 -3.72
N PRO A 74 0.74 8.85 -4.83
CA PRO A 74 -0.53 9.54 -4.84
C PRO A 74 -1.64 8.71 -4.20
N GLY A 75 -2.58 9.36 -3.52
CA GLY A 75 -3.79 8.66 -3.10
C GLY A 75 -4.61 8.25 -4.32
N PHE A 76 -5.30 7.10 -4.25
CA PHE A 76 -6.24 6.69 -5.31
C PHE A 76 -7.69 6.66 -4.80
N GLY A 77 -8.61 6.23 -5.68
CA GLY A 77 -10.05 6.22 -5.43
C GLY A 77 -10.68 7.60 -5.59
N PHE A 78 -11.96 7.72 -5.22
CA PHE A 78 -12.70 8.97 -5.38
C PHE A 78 -12.00 10.13 -4.68
N MET A 79 -11.60 11.12 -5.48
CA MET A 79 -11.01 12.37 -5.02
C MET A 79 -12.00 13.50 -5.26
N HIS A 80 -12.59 14.02 -4.19
CA HIS A 80 -13.55 15.12 -4.30
C HIS A 80 -12.93 16.33 -5.01
N GLY A 81 -13.57 16.78 -6.08
CA GLY A 81 -13.13 17.92 -6.89
C GLY A 81 -11.97 17.63 -7.86
N VAL A 82 -11.59 16.37 -8.07
CA VAL A 82 -10.62 15.95 -9.10
C VAL A 82 -11.37 15.20 -10.20
N ASP A 83 -11.11 15.58 -11.46
CA ASP A 83 -11.73 14.96 -12.64
C ASP A 83 -11.45 13.44 -12.71
N LYS A 84 -12.43 12.65 -13.16
CA LYS A 84 -12.30 11.20 -13.33
C LYS A 84 -11.09 10.83 -14.21
N LYS A 85 -10.85 11.56 -15.31
CA LYS A 85 -9.70 11.32 -16.20
C LYS A 85 -8.37 11.48 -15.47
N VAL A 86 -8.29 12.45 -14.55
CA VAL A 86 -7.10 12.67 -13.73
C VAL A 86 -6.94 11.54 -12.71
N GLN A 87 -8.04 11.05 -12.12
CA GLN A 87 -8.01 9.90 -11.21
C GLN A 87 -7.54 8.61 -11.92
N GLU A 88 -8.01 8.36 -13.15
CA GLU A 88 -7.56 7.24 -13.98
C GLU A 88 -6.06 7.36 -14.31
N LYS A 89 -5.61 8.54 -14.76
CA LYS A 89 -4.19 8.78 -15.01
C LYS A 89 -3.32 8.53 -13.78
N ILE A 90 -3.77 8.94 -12.59
CA ILE A 90 -3.06 8.67 -11.34
C ILE A 90 -2.95 7.17 -11.06
N LYS A 91 -4.01 6.40 -11.33
CA LYS A 91 -3.95 4.93 -11.19
C LYS A 91 -2.89 4.35 -12.15
N ASP A 92 -2.90 4.76 -13.41
CA ASP A 92 -1.92 4.31 -14.40
C ASP A 92 -0.49 4.66 -13.99
N GLU A 93 -0.26 5.87 -13.47
CA GLU A 93 1.05 6.31 -12.97
C GLU A 93 1.53 5.46 -11.78
N ILE A 94 0.63 5.08 -10.86
CA ILE A 94 0.95 4.19 -9.74
C ILE A 94 1.36 2.80 -10.24
N VAL A 95 0.57 2.21 -11.14
CA VAL A 95 0.82 0.88 -11.71
C VAL A 95 2.15 0.88 -12.46
N HIS A 96 2.34 1.80 -13.40
CA HIS A 96 3.57 1.90 -14.20
C HIS A 96 4.81 2.12 -13.33
N TYR A 97 4.72 2.90 -12.27
CA TYR A 97 5.85 3.08 -11.36
C TYR A 97 6.18 1.77 -10.64
N ILE A 98 5.18 1.10 -10.04
CA ILE A 98 5.40 -0.12 -9.25
C ILE A 98 5.94 -1.24 -10.14
N GLU A 99 5.38 -1.43 -11.34
CA GLU A 99 5.85 -2.43 -12.31
C GLU A 99 7.26 -2.10 -12.82
N GLY A 100 7.48 -0.87 -13.28
CA GLY A 100 8.75 -0.43 -13.85
C GLY A 100 9.90 -0.41 -12.83
N LYS A 101 9.56 -0.34 -11.54
CA LYS A 101 10.51 -0.37 -10.42
C LYS A 101 10.47 -1.65 -9.61
N ARG A 102 9.77 -2.68 -10.08
CA ARG A 102 9.52 -3.90 -9.31
C ARG A 102 10.79 -4.50 -8.70
N ASP A 103 11.84 -4.61 -9.51
CA ASP A 103 13.13 -5.18 -9.08
C ASP A 103 13.89 -4.34 -8.06
N GLU A 104 13.48 -3.08 -7.83
CA GLU A 104 14.03 -2.16 -6.83
C GLU A 104 13.20 -2.13 -5.54
N ILE A 105 11.99 -2.71 -5.51
CA ILE A 105 11.05 -2.62 -4.38
C ILE A 105 11.16 -3.86 -3.48
N ALA A 106 11.45 -3.64 -2.20
CA ALA A 106 11.53 -4.70 -1.19
C ALA A 106 10.16 -5.12 -0.64
N THR A 107 9.26 -4.16 -0.47
CA THR A 107 7.88 -4.40 -0.06
C THR A 107 7.01 -3.19 -0.36
N ALA A 108 5.70 -3.39 -0.29
CA ALA A 108 4.72 -2.31 -0.25
C ALA A 108 4.02 -2.25 1.12
N ILE A 109 3.51 -1.08 1.46
CA ILE A 109 2.65 -0.83 2.61
C ILE A 109 1.34 -0.35 2.03
N GLN A 110 0.27 -1.10 2.25
CA GLN A 110 -1.06 -0.69 1.89
C GLN A 110 -1.82 -0.23 3.14
N ILE A 111 -2.20 1.04 3.17
CA ILE A 111 -2.95 1.62 4.28
C ILE A 111 -4.42 1.68 3.90
N ILE A 112 -5.28 1.09 4.73
CA ILE A 112 -6.75 1.18 4.61
C ILE A 112 -7.35 1.85 5.85
N ASP A 113 -8.56 2.40 5.72
CA ASP A 113 -9.35 2.95 6.84
C ASP A 113 -10.34 1.88 7.32
N ALA A 114 -10.16 1.42 8.56
CA ALA A 114 -10.90 0.31 9.15
C ALA A 114 -12.43 0.48 9.04
N GLY A 115 -12.95 1.69 9.25
CA GLY A 115 -14.38 1.95 9.16
C GLY A 115 -14.87 1.94 7.71
N SER A 116 -14.21 2.71 6.85
CA SER A 116 -14.73 2.91 5.48
C SER A 116 -14.47 1.73 4.53
N PHE A 117 -13.49 0.87 4.82
CA PHE A 117 -13.15 -0.25 3.94
C PHE A 117 -14.34 -1.18 3.71
N ILE A 118 -14.97 -1.65 4.79
CA ILE A 118 -16.12 -2.56 4.72
C ILE A 118 -17.32 -1.92 4.01
N GLU A 119 -17.66 -0.67 4.34
CA GLU A 119 -18.76 0.05 3.68
C GLU A 119 -18.57 0.16 2.17
N ILE A 120 -17.32 0.24 1.73
CA ILE A 120 -16.95 0.44 0.34
C ILE A 120 -16.94 -0.89 -0.40
N VAL A 121 -16.45 -1.94 0.24
CA VAL A 121 -16.59 -3.31 -0.24
C VAL A 121 -18.06 -3.63 -0.50
N GLU A 122 -18.92 -3.45 0.51
CA GLU A 122 -20.36 -3.74 0.40
C GLU A 122 -21.06 -2.90 -0.68
N ARG A 123 -20.62 -1.64 -0.90
CA ARG A 123 -21.19 -0.77 -1.94
C ARG A 123 -20.81 -1.21 -3.35
N TRP A 124 -19.58 -1.66 -3.55
CA TRP A 124 -19.06 -2.07 -4.86
C TRP A 124 -19.54 -3.48 -5.22
N ASP A 125 -19.63 -4.38 -4.24
CA ASP A 125 -20.19 -5.72 -4.42
C ASP A 125 -21.65 -5.66 -4.91
N LYS A 126 -22.47 -4.75 -4.37
CA LYS A 126 -23.83 -4.46 -4.86
C LYS A 126 -23.89 -4.01 -6.33
N ARG A 127 -22.78 -3.55 -6.89
CA ARG A 127 -22.64 -3.13 -8.30
C ARG A 127 -21.97 -4.19 -9.16
N GLY A 128 -21.54 -5.32 -8.58
CA GLY A 128 -20.73 -6.33 -9.25
C GLY A 128 -19.32 -5.86 -9.59
N GLU A 129 -18.79 -4.88 -8.86
CA GLU A 129 -17.46 -4.29 -9.08
C GLU A 129 -16.50 -4.66 -7.95
N ILE A 130 -15.21 -4.81 -8.26
CA ILE A 130 -14.18 -5.08 -7.25
C ILE A 130 -13.69 -3.75 -6.65
N PRO A 131 -13.71 -3.56 -5.32
CA PRO A 131 -13.18 -2.37 -4.68
C PRO A 131 -11.70 -2.14 -5.02
N ILE A 132 -11.36 -0.89 -5.35
CA ILE A 132 -9.99 -0.47 -5.68
C ILE A 132 -8.94 -0.81 -4.60
N ASP A 133 -9.34 -0.89 -3.32
CA ASP A 133 -8.45 -1.33 -2.24
C ASP A 133 -8.09 -2.83 -2.39
N ILE A 134 -9.04 -3.67 -2.78
CA ILE A 134 -8.79 -5.09 -3.03
C ILE A 134 -7.93 -5.26 -4.29
N GLU A 135 -8.29 -4.58 -5.39
CA GLU A 135 -7.51 -4.64 -6.64
C GLU A 135 -6.04 -4.26 -6.43
N MET A 136 -5.77 -3.22 -5.63
CA MET A 136 -4.40 -2.82 -5.29
C MET A 136 -3.69 -3.88 -4.44
N PHE A 137 -4.38 -4.50 -3.47
CA PHE A 137 -3.78 -5.52 -2.61
C PHE A 137 -3.40 -6.76 -3.42
N ASP A 138 -4.28 -7.20 -4.31
CA ASP A 138 -4.04 -8.32 -5.22
C ASP A 138 -2.88 -8.02 -6.17
N PHE A 139 -2.87 -6.84 -6.80
CA PHE A 139 -1.78 -6.40 -7.67
C PHE A 139 -0.41 -6.42 -6.97
N LEU A 140 -0.33 -5.94 -5.72
CA LEU A 140 0.91 -5.97 -4.95
C LEU A 140 1.36 -7.41 -4.62
N ASN A 141 0.43 -8.33 -4.37
CA ASN A 141 0.72 -9.75 -4.15
C ASN A 141 1.12 -10.49 -5.43
N GLU A 142 0.48 -10.20 -6.57
CA GLU A 142 0.84 -10.75 -7.89
C GLU A 142 2.27 -10.37 -8.28
N LEU A 143 2.70 -9.18 -7.88
CA LEU A 143 4.08 -8.75 -8.02
C LEU A 143 5.00 -9.39 -6.98
N GLU A 144 4.56 -10.26 -6.08
CA GLU A 144 5.37 -10.86 -5.01
C GLU A 144 6.02 -9.81 -4.09
N LEU A 145 5.37 -8.64 -3.92
CA LEU A 145 5.82 -7.59 -3.00
C LEU A 145 5.43 -7.88 -1.54
N ASN A 146 4.55 -8.86 -1.32
CA ASN A 146 4.10 -9.30 0.00
C ASN A 146 3.67 -8.11 0.90
N PRO A 147 2.70 -7.29 0.48
CA PRO A 147 2.40 -6.02 1.12
C PRO A 147 2.11 -6.13 2.62
N ILE A 148 2.61 -5.17 3.40
CA ILE A 148 2.21 -4.95 4.80
C ILE A 148 0.86 -4.20 4.77
N LEU A 149 -0.20 -4.86 5.25
CA LEU A 149 -1.54 -4.27 5.34
C LEU A 149 -1.68 -3.51 6.66
N VAL A 150 -1.74 -2.18 6.59
CA VAL A 150 -1.97 -1.33 7.75
C VAL A 150 -3.47 -0.99 7.83
N VAL A 151 -4.15 -1.57 8.80
CA VAL A 151 -5.56 -1.30 9.08
C VAL A 151 -5.64 -0.11 10.03
N ASN A 152 -5.70 1.10 9.47
CA ASN A 152 -5.63 2.33 10.23
C ASN A 152 -7.02 2.80 10.71
N LYS A 153 -7.00 3.71 11.69
CA LYS A 153 -8.18 4.33 12.31
C LYS A 153 -9.04 3.35 13.09
N MET A 154 -8.38 2.42 13.77
CA MET A 154 -9.05 1.46 14.66
C MET A 154 -9.78 2.14 15.83
N ASP A 155 -9.49 3.42 16.12
CA ASP A 155 -10.26 4.27 17.05
C ASP A 155 -11.74 4.43 16.65
N LYS A 156 -12.08 4.20 15.38
CA LYS A 156 -13.47 4.20 14.90
C LYS A 156 -14.23 2.91 15.24
N ILE A 157 -13.52 1.85 15.61
CA ILE A 157 -14.09 0.54 15.93
C ILE A 157 -14.02 0.36 17.44
N LYS A 158 -15.12 -0.06 18.08
CA LYS A 158 -15.10 -0.31 19.53
C LYS A 158 -14.14 -1.45 19.83
N LYS A 159 -13.27 -1.27 20.83
CA LYS A 159 -12.21 -2.23 21.19
C LYS A 159 -12.68 -3.70 21.31
N PRO A 160 -13.85 -4.02 21.92
CA PRO A 160 -14.34 -5.40 21.97
C PRO A 160 -14.67 -6.03 20.61
N GLN A 161 -14.82 -5.22 19.56
CA GLN A 161 -15.17 -5.67 18.20
C GLN A 161 -13.97 -5.74 17.27
N TRP A 162 -12.75 -5.42 17.74
CA TRP A 162 -11.57 -5.35 16.87
C TRP A 162 -11.27 -6.68 16.19
N ASP A 163 -11.28 -7.79 16.91
CA ASP A 163 -10.94 -9.09 16.34
C ASP A 163 -11.95 -9.53 15.27
N GLU A 164 -13.24 -9.40 15.54
CA GLU A 164 -14.30 -9.68 14.58
C GLU A 164 -14.18 -8.80 13.33
N HIS A 165 -13.93 -7.50 13.54
CA HIS A 165 -13.81 -6.54 12.45
C HIS A 165 -12.58 -6.81 11.56
N LEU A 166 -11.43 -7.12 12.18
CA LEU A 166 -10.21 -7.49 11.46
C LEU A 166 -10.36 -8.82 10.72
N ASN A 167 -11.05 -9.80 11.32
CA ASN A 167 -11.42 -11.05 10.66
C ASN A 167 -12.28 -10.79 9.41
N LYS A 168 -13.26 -9.87 9.50
CA LYS A 168 -14.11 -9.50 8.35
C LYS A 168 -13.32 -8.83 7.23
N ILE A 169 -12.40 -7.92 7.58
CA ILE A 169 -11.51 -7.25 6.62
C ILE A 169 -10.64 -8.29 5.90
N LEU A 170 -9.96 -9.16 6.64
CA LEU A 170 -9.09 -10.18 6.04
C LEU A 170 -9.87 -11.23 5.25
N GLY A 171 -11.06 -11.62 5.71
CA GLY A 171 -11.95 -12.52 4.97
C GLY A 171 -12.34 -11.95 3.61
N THR A 172 -12.57 -10.63 3.53
CA THR A 172 -12.83 -9.92 2.27
C THR A 172 -11.62 -9.97 1.32
N LEU A 173 -10.40 -10.04 1.85
CA LEU A 173 -9.16 -10.21 1.10
C LEU A 173 -8.79 -11.69 0.87
N GLY A 174 -9.69 -12.64 1.20
CA GLY A 174 -9.48 -14.07 0.98
C GLY A 174 -8.71 -14.82 2.09
N TYR A 175 -8.44 -14.17 3.23
CA TYR A 175 -7.68 -14.78 4.33
C TYR A 175 -8.60 -15.28 5.46
N LYS A 176 -8.27 -16.45 6.02
CA LYS A 176 -9.08 -17.10 7.06
C LYS A 176 -8.82 -16.51 8.46
N PRO A 177 -9.81 -16.50 9.37
CA PRO A 177 -9.60 -16.11 10.77
C PRO A 177 -8.81 -17.18 11.55
N PRO A 178 -8.20 -16.83 12.71
CA PRO A 178 -8.13 -15.47 13.27
C PRO A 178 -7.13 -14.59 12.53
N TRP A 179 -7.35 -13.27 12.53
CA TRP A 179 -6.58 -12.32 11.76
C TRP A 179 -5.10 -12.27 12.16
N ASN A 180 -4.83 -12.49 13.44
CA ASN A 180 -3.50 -12.41 14.04
C ASN A 180 -2.57 -13.57 13.68
N GLN A 181 -3.04 -14.58 12.94
CA GLN A 181 -2.15 -15.60 12.36
C GLN A 181 -1.36 -15.08 11.15
N TRP A 182 -1.78 -13.93 10.60
CA TRP A 182 -1.21 -13.36 9.38
C TRP A 182 -0.20 -12.26 9.72
N GLU A 183 1.08 -12.56 9.56
CA GLU A 183 2.18 -11.64 9.90
C GLU A 183 2.21 -10.34 9.08
N PHE A 184 1.44 -10.23 8.00
CA PHE A 184 1.47 -9.04 7.13
C PHE A 184 0.50 -7.93 7.58
N VAL A 185 -0.43 -8.20 8.50
CA VAL A 185 -1.43 -7.20 8.93
C VAL A 185 -1.02 -6.50 10.21
N VAL A 186 -1.25 -5.18 10.27
CA VAL A 186 -1.01 -4.36 11.48
C VAL A 186 -2.22 -3.45 11.74
N PRO A 187 -2.98 -3.66 12.82
CA PRO A 187 -3.99 -2.69 13.27
C PRO A 187 -3.29 -1.44 13.82
N ALA A 188 -3.80 -0.25 13.46
CA ALA A 188 -3.13 0.99 13.79
C ALA A 188 -4.09 2.15 14.09
N ILE A 189 -3.61 3.08 14.92
CA ILE A 189 -4.18 4.42 15.10
C ILE A 189 -3.06 5.41 14.81
N LEU A 190 -2.75 5.60 13.53
CA LEU A 190 -1.55 6.33 13.10
C LEU A 190 -1.52 7.78 13.59
N LYS A 191 -2.69 8.41 13.82
CA LYS A 191 -2.78 9.76 14.40
C LYS A 191 -2.23 9.81 15.84
N GLU A 192 -2.31 8.70 16.57
CA GLU A 192 -1.80 8.51 17.93
C GLU A 192 -0.48 7.73 17.96
N LYS A 193 0.08 7.41 16.78
CA LYS A 193 1.30 6.61 16.57
C LYS A 193 1.19 5.14 17.01
N GLU A 194 0.01 4.65 17.37
CA GLU A 194 -0.20 3.24 17.67
C GLU A 194 0.02 2.36 16.42
N GLY A 195 0.71 1.24 16.60
CA GLY A 195 1.11 0.32 15.52
C GLY A 195 2.36 0.76 14.74
N LEU A 196 2.87 1.98 14.93
CA LEU A 196 3.97 2.52 14.12
C LEU A 196 5.28 1.72 14.26
N ASP A 197 5.60 1.28 15.47
CA ASP A 197 6.86 0.55 15.73
C ASP A 197 6.82 -0.87 15.15
N GLU A 198 5.66 -1.52 15.17
CA GLU A 198 5.45 -2.81 14.49
C GLU A 198 5.60 -2.65 12.97
N ILE A 199 5.02 -1.60 12.38
CA ILE A 199 5.18 -1.30 10.95
C ILE A 199 6.66 -1.10 10.61
N LYS A 200 7.41 -0.32 11.40
CA LYS A 200 8.86 -0.12 11.20
C LYS A 200 9.64 -1.42 11.27
N TYR A 201 9.31 -2.27 12.24
CA TYR A 201 9.94 -3.57 12.40
C TYR A 201 9.74 -4.44 11.15
N LYS A 202 8.49 -4.59 10.69
CA LYS A 202 8.16 -5.37 9.49
C LYS A 202 8.80 -4.78 8.23
N ILE A 203 8.86 -3.45 8.09
CA ILE A 203 9.60 -2.80 6.99
C ILE A 203 11.07 -3.24 6.98
N MET A 204 11.74 -3.15 8.13
CA MET A 204 13.16 -3.48 8.23
C MET A 204 13.43 -4.96 7.97
N GLU A 205 12.54 -5.85 8.43
CA GLU A 205 12.59 -7.28 8.11
C GLU A 205 12.57 -7.52 6.59
N ARG A 206 11.61 -6.91 5.87
CA ARG A 206 11.51 -7.05 4.41
C ARG A 206 12.68 -6.41 3.67
N VAL A 207 13.15 -5.25 4.12
CA VAL A 207 14.31 -4.55 3.54
C VAL A 207 15.57 -5.41 3.68
N ASN A 208 15.79 -6.01 4.84
CA ASN A 208 16.94 -6.88 5.09
C ASN A 208 16.85 -8.17 4.27
N GLY A 209 15.68 -8.82 4.24
CA GLY A 209 15.44 -10.00 3.42
C GLY A 209 15.70 -9.74 1.93
N PHE A 210 15.24 -8.61 1.40
CA PHE A 210 15.48 -8.21 0.01
C PHE A 210 16.97 -8.01 -0.30
N LYS A 211 17.72 -7.35 0.59
CA LYS A 211 19.17 -7.13 0.42
C LYS A 211 19.92 -8.46 0.37
N SER A 212 19.60 -9.40 1.26
CA SER A 212 20.23 -10.71 1.31
C SER A 212 20.03 -11.52 0.02
N GLN A 213 18.87 -11.40 -0.63
CA GLN A 213 18.56 -12.09 -1.89
C GLN A 213 19.29 -11.51 -3.11
N LYS A 214 19.68 -10.23 -3.08
CA LYS A 214 20.34 -9.52 -4.20
C LYS A 214 21.87 -9.52 -4.11
N ILE A 215 22.44 -9.94 -2.98
CA ILE A 215 23.90 -10.07 -2.76
C ILE A 215 24.42 -11.41 -3.31
N VAL A 216 23.54 -12.36 -3.63
CA VAL A 216 23.87 -13.66 -4.25
C VAL A 216 23.94 -13.55 -5.78
#